data_AF-A0A7K3HGB6-F1
#
_entry.id   AF-A0A7K3HGB6-F1
#
_cell.length_a   1.000
_cell.length_b   1.000
_cell.length_c   1.000
_cell.angle_alpha   90.00
_cell.angle_beta   90.00
_cell.angle_gamma   90.00
#
_symmetry.space_group_name_H-M   'P 1'
#
loop_
_entity.id
_entity.type
_entity.pdbx_description
1 polymer ?
#
loop_
_entity_poly.entity_id
_entity_poly.type
_entity_poly.pdbx_seq_one_letter_code
_entity_poly.pdbx_strand_id
1 'polypeptide(L)'
;MEGTDVEVSLAEGDAATVLLYVARRFAYEIDMLKSGDIQGHTTNRNVGAPFESNHLSGTALAIRPLHYPLGADVKNTGMNEAERIVVTDILTDCEGVVVWGGDLKPVKQSHFHIDVKPGDPRMDRLTARIRGWNGTPGEGAGTIDAFAPARRRRAARFQ
;
A
#
# COMPACT_ATOMS: atom_id res chain seq x y z
N MET A 1 -9.55 -2.66 -10.57
CA MET A 1 -8.46 -1.68 -10.72
C MET A 1 -8.17 -1.58 -12.19
N GLU A 2 -8.06 -0.38 -12.78
CA GLU A 2 -7.71 -0.28 -14.21
C GLU A 2 -6.50 -1.16 -14.56
N GLY A 3 -6.63 -1.98 -15.61
CA GLY A 3 -5.61 -2.94 -16.03
C GLY A 3 -5.65 -4.32 -15.34
N THR A 4 -6.62 -4.60 -14.45
CA THR A 4 -6.82 -5.90 -13.79
C THR A 4 -8.31 -6.19 -13.54
N ASP A 5 -8.71 -7.46 -13.46
CA ASP A 5 -10.05 -7.89 -13.04
C ASP A 5 -10.25 -7.89 -11.51
N VAL A 6 -9.43 -7.12 -10.79
CA VAL A 6 -9.40 -7.09 -9.32
C VAL A 6 -10.27 -5.95 -8.78
N GLU A 7 -11.30 -6.28 -8.00
CA GLU A 7 -12.16 -5.31 -7.32
C GLU A 7 -11.80 -5.17 -5.84
N VAL A 8 -11.87 -3.95 -5.32
CA VAL A 8 -11.66 -3.66 -3.89
C VAL A 8 -12.58 -2.54 -3.44
N SER A 9 -13.32 -2.76 -2.34
CA SER A 9 -14.13 -1.73 -1.71
C SER A 9 -13.27 -0.88 -0.77
N LEU A 10 -13.31 0.44 -0.90
CA LEU A 10 -12.55 1.39 -0.07
C LEU A 10 -13.44 2.58 0.29
N ALA A 11 -13.02 3.38 1.25
CA ALA A 11 -13.64 4.68 1.53
C ALA A 11 -13.55 5.57 0.29
N GLU A 12 -14.61 6.33 -0.01
CA GLU A 12 -14.61 7.26 -1.13
C GLU A 12 -13.53 8.35 -0.97
N GLY A 13 -13.10 8.91 -2.11
CA GLY A 13 -12.22 10.07 -2.15
C GLY A 13 -10.72 9.76 -2.05
N ASP A 14 -10.00 10.57 -1.29
CA ASP A 14 -8.54 10.62 -1.31
C ASP A 14 -7.90 9.37 -0.67
N ALA A 15 -8.56 8.78 0.34
CA ALA A 15 -8.13 7.51 0.91
C ALA A 15 -8.11 6.38 -0.14
N ALA A 16 -9.19 6.24 -0.94
CA ALA A 16 -9.19 5.31 -2.06
C ALA A 16 -8.10 5.65 -3.08
N THR A 17 -7.90 6.93 -3.42
CA THR A 17 -6.88 7.34 -4.39
C THR A 17 -5.48 6.87 -3.97
N VAL A 18 -5.12 7.06 -2.70
CA VAL A 18 -3.82 6.66 -2.15
C VAL A 18 -3.69 5.14 -2.04
N LEU A 19 -4.70 4.44 -1.52
CA LEU A 19 -4.63 2.98 -1.35
C LEU A 19 -4.62 2.25 -2.71
N LEU A 20 -5.35 2.75 -3.70
CA LEU A 20 -5.29 2.22 -5.07
C LEU A 20 -3.92 2.47 -5.71
N TYR A 21 -3.28 3.61 -5.43
CA TYR A 21 -1.90 3.85 -5.85
C TYR A 21 -0.93 2.82 -5.27
N VAL A 22 -0.99 2.56 -3.96
CA VAL A 22 -0.18 1.53 -3.30
C VAL A 22 -0.35 0.17 -3.97
N ALA A 23 -1.61 -0.25 -4.19
CA ALA A 23 -1.90 -1.54 -4.79
C ALA A 23 -1.44 -1.65 -6.25
N ARG A 24 -1.57 -0.59 -7.05
CA ARG A 24 -1.09 -0.56 -8.44
C ARG A 24 0.43 -0.68 -8.51
N ARG A 25 1.15 0.06 -7.66
CA ARG A 25 2.60 -0.03 -7.54
C ARG A 25 3.03 -1.45 -7.17
N PHE A 26 2.36 -2.04 -6.17
CA PHE A 26 2.59 -3.44 -5.80
C PHE A 26 2.37 -4.38 -6.99
N ALA A 27 1.23 -4.26 -7.67
CA ALA A 27 0.86 -5.14 -8.77
C ALA A 27 1.88 -5.09 -9.93
N TYR A 28 2.34 -3.91 -10.31
CA TYR A 28 3.23 -3.74 -11.45
C TYR A 28 4.71 -3.99 -11.15
N GLU A 29 5.15 -3.79 -9.90
CA GLU A 29 6.57 -3.84 -9.54
C GLU A 29 6.96 -5.05 -8.69
N ILE A 30 5.98 -5.80 -8.15
CA ILE A 30 6.21 -7.04 -7.42
C ILE A 30 5.57 -8.22 -8.15
N ASP A 31 4.23 -8.28 -8.18
CA ASP A 31 3.50 -9.40 -8.79
C ASP A 31 2.05 -8.99 -9.06
N MET A 32 1.55 -9.35 -10.24
CA MET A 32 0.21 -8.97 -10.68
C MET A 32 -0.87 -9.63 -9.81
N LEU A 33 -1.81 -8.81 -9.34
CA LEU A 33 -2.87 -9.25 -8.45
C LEU A 33 -3.97 -10.02 -9.20
N LYS A 34 -4.45 -11.09 -8.59
CA LYS A 34 -5.61 -11.87 -9.05
C LYS A 34 -6.82 -11.62 -8.15
N SER A 35 -7.99 -12.09 -8.58
CA SER A 35 -9.17 -12.10 -7.72
C SER A 35 -8.86 -12.84 -6.41
N GLY A 36 -9.21 -12.22 -5.28
CA GLY A 36 -8.89 -12.74 -3.94
C GLY A 36 -7.52 -12.33 -3.38
N ASP A 37 -6.62 -11.73 -4.18
CA ASP A 37 -5.34 -11.21 -3.70
C ASP A 37 -5.47 -9.83 -3.04
N ILE A 38 -6.67 -9.28 -2.94
CA ILE A 38 -6.89 -7.98 -2.33
C ILE A 38 -8.09 -8.00 -1.37
N GLN A 39 -7.93 -7.32 -0.25
CA GLN A 39 -9.00 -7.11 0.72
C GLN A 39 -9.02 -5.65 1.14
N GLY A 40 -10.17 -5.00 0.98
CA GLY A 40 -10.40 -3.62 1.41
C GLY A 40 -11.36 -3.56 2.60
N HIS A 41 -12.42 -2.78 2.46
CA HIS A 41 -13.47 -2.62 3.47
C HIS A 41 -14.12 -3.95 3.86
N THR A 42 -14.41 -4.12 5.14
CA THR A 42 -15.21 -5.23 5.67
C THR A 42 -16.14 -4.74 6.77
N THR A 43 -17.28 -5.41 6.95
CA THR A 43 -18.17 -5.19 8.10
C THR A 43 -17.87 -6.15 9.26
N ASN A 44 -16.93 -7.09 9.07
CA ASN A 44 -16.53 -8.02 10.12
C ASN A 44 -15.70 -7.30 11.19
N ARG A 45 -16.23 -7.24 12.41
CA ARG A 45 -15.59 -6.59 13.56
C ARG A 45 -14.57 -7.47 14.28
N ASN A 46 -14.50 -8.75 13.95
CA ASN A 46 -13.51 -9.66 14.50
C ASN A 46 -12.16 -9.41 13.82
N VAL A 47 -11.34 -8.60 14.46
CA VAL A 47 -9.98 -8.27 14.02
C VAL A 47 -8.95 -9.03 14.85
N GLY A 48 -7.90 -9.51 14.19
CA GLY A 48 -6.77 -10.19 14.85
C GLY A 48 -5.77 -9.21 15.45
N ALA A 49 -5.73 -7.96 14.98
CA ALA A 49 -4.93 -6.87 15.55
C ALA A 49 -5.65 -5.52 15.48
N PRO A 50 -5.34 -4.56 16.39
CA PRO A 50 -6.01 -3.26 16.42
C PRO A 50 -5.97 -2.49 15.10
N PHE A 51 -4.84 -2.50 14.39
CA PHE A 51 -4.71 -1.78 13.11
C PHE A 51 -5.63 -2.32 12.00
N GLU A 52 -6.11 -3.56 12.11
CA GLU A 52 -7.04 -4.12 11.12
C GLU A 52 -8.44 -3.49 11.24
N SER A 53 -8.76 -2.78 12.32
CA SER A 53 -10.03 -2.06 12.43
C SER A 53 -10.19 -0.97 11.37
N ASN A 54 -9.08 -0.50 10.76
CA ASN A 54 -9.13 0.44 9.63
C ASN A 54 -9.83 -0.14 8.39
N HIS A 55 -9.98 -1.47 8.30
CA HIS A 55 -10.83 -2.08 7.27
C HIS A 55 -12.32 -1.78 7.49
N LEU A 56 -12.77 -1.50 8.73
CA LEU A 56 -14.16 -1.14 9.01
C LEU A 56 -14.56 0.23 8.46
N SER A 57 -13.59 1.13 8.30
CA SER A 57 -13.78 2.47 7.70
C SER A 57 -13.41 2.52 6.22
N GLY A 58 -12.91 1.41 5.64
CA GLY A 58 -12.41 1.40 4.26
C GLY A 58 -11.12 2.19 4.05
N THR A 59 -10.38 2.50 5.13
CA THR A 59 -9.11 3.24 5.12
C THR A 59 -7.90 2.32 5.23
N ALA A 60 -8.09 1.02 5.00
CA ALA A 60 -7.04 0.02 4.91
C ALA A 60 -7.25 -0.94 3.74
N LEU A 61 -6.13 -1.53 3.35
CA LEU A 61 -5.97 -2.48 2.28
C LEU A 61 -5.07 -3.62 2.78
N ALA A 62 -5.38 -4.86 2.42
CA ALA A 62 -4.47 -5.98 2.53
C ALA A 62 -4.22 -6.60 1.16
N ILE A 63 -2.95 -6.71 0.77
CA ILE A 63 -2.50 -7.30 -0.49
C ILE A 63 -1.90 -8.69 -0.23
N ARG A 64 -2.40 -9.70 -0.92
CA ARG A 64 -2.09 -11.13 -0.75
C ARG A 64 -2.13 -11.57 0.72
N PRO A 65 -3.24 -11.34 1.46
CA PRO A 65 -3.32 -11.62 2.89
C PRO A 65 -3.05 -13.08 3.27
N LEU A 66 -3.28 -14.03 2.36
CA LEU A 66 -2.96 -15.45 2.57
C LEU A 66 -1.45 -15.76 2.46
N HIS A 67 -0.72 -14.99 1.63
CA HIS A 67 0.74 -15.14 1.49
C HIS A 67 1.48 -14.43 2.63
N TYR A 68 0.93 -13.31 3.10
CA TYR A 68 1.51 -12.49 4.17
C TYR A 68 0.52 -12.38 5.36
N PRO A 69 0.29 -13.48 6.10
CA PRO A 69 -0.69 -13.51 7.18
C PRO A 69 -0.26 -12.69 8.40
N LEU A 70 -1.22 -12.42 9.29
CA LEU A 70 -0.97 -11.75 10.57
C LEU A 70 -0.06 -12.61 11.46
N GLY A 71 0.95 -11.99 12.06
CA GLY A 71 1.93 -12.67 12.90
C GLY A 71 2.89 -13.58 12.15
N ALA A 72 3.02 -13.45 10.83
CA ALA A 72 3.89 -14.30 10.02
C ALA A 72 5.35 -14.28 10.50
N ASP A 73 6.03 -15.43 10.37
CA ASP A 73 7.48 -15.49 10.50
C ASP A 73 8.14 -14.89 9.26
N VAL A 74 8.35 -13.58 9.29
CA VAL A 74 8.91 -12.82 8.17
C VAL A 74 10.34 -13.22 7.79
N LYS A 75 11.05 -14.00 8.63
CA LYS A 75 12.37 -14.51 8.27
C LYS A 75 12.29 -15.65 7.24
N ASN A 76 11.24 -16.47 7.31
CA ASN A 76 11.12 -17.69 6.53
C ASN A 76 10.03 -17.62 5.46
N THR A 77 8.95 -16.86 5.70
CA THR A 77 7.77 -16.81 4.82
C THR A 77 7.35 -15.38 4.46
N GLY A 78 8.19 -14.39 4.76
CA GLY A 78 7.91 -12.98 4.47
C GLY A 78 8.33 -12.55 3.07
N MET A 79 7.98 -11.32 2.73
CA MET A 79 8.49 -10.64 1.53
C MET A 79 10.01 -10.73 1.48
N ASN A 80 10.57 -11.03 0.31
CA ASN A 80 12.01 -11.05 0.08
C ASN A 80 12.61 -9.62 0.07
N GLU A 81 13.93 -9.51 -0.09
CA GLU A 81 14.60 -8.20 -0.08
C GLU A 81 14.12 -7.27 -1.20
N ALA A 82 14.00 -7.77 -2.43
CA ALA A 82 13.56 -6.99 -3.58
C ALA A 82 12.13 -6.44 -3.38
N GLU A 83 11.22 -7.26 -2.86
CA GLU A 83 9.85 -6.84 -2.55
C GLU A 83 9.82 -5.74 -1.46
N ARG A 84 10.64 -5.89 -0.40
CA ARG A 84 10.75 -4.86 0.64
C ARG A 84 11.33 -3.55 0.11
N ILE A 85 12.22 -3.60 -0.88
CA ILE A 85 12.75 -2.39 -1.53
C ILE A 85 11.62 -1.64 -2.25
N VAL A 86 10.79 -2.36 -3.01
CA VAL A 86 9.63 -1.76 -3.69
C VAL A 86 8.63 -1.19 -2.67
N VAL A 87 8.28 -1.95 -1.62
CA VAL A 87 7.37 -1.46 -0.57
C VAL A 87 7.92 -0.21 0.10
N THR A 88 9.20 -0.17 0.44
CA THR A 88 9.83 1.02 1.04
C THR A 88 9.74 2.21 0.10
N ASP A 89 9.98 2.02 -1.20
CA ASP A 89 9.90 3.08 -2.20
C ASP A 89 8.46 3.61 -2.36
N ILE A 90 7.45 2.74 -2.33
CA ILE A 90 6.03 3.11 -2.30
C ILE A 90 5.72 3.97 -1.07
N LEU A 91 6.09 3.52 0.13
CA LEU A 91 5.85 4.26 1.37
C LEU A 91 6.56 5.61 1.38
N THR A 92 7.74 5.68 0.75
CA THR A 92 8.48 6.93 0.55
C THR A 92 7.71 7.90 -0.35
N ASP A 93 7.01 7.43 -1.39
CA ASP A 93 6.13 8.31 -2.20
C ASP A 93 4.92 8.78 -1.39
N CYS A 94 4.47 7.99 -0.42
CA CYS A 94 3.36 8.32 0.45
C CYS A 94 3.71 9.31 1.58
N GLU A 95 4.99 9.63 1.83
CA GLU A 95 5.44 10.66 2.78
C GLU A 95 4.77 10.58 4.17
N GLY A 96 4.62 9.37 4.70
CA GLY A 96 4.01 9.13 6.01
C GLY A 96 2.48 9.26 6.05
N VAL A 97 1.80 9.31 4.90
CA VAL A 97 0.34 9.18 4.81
C VAL A 97 -0.12 7.74 5.00
N VAL A 98 0.74 6.77 4.64
CA VAL A 98 0.46 5.34 4.71
C VAL A 98 1.40 4.67 5.69
N VAL A 99 0.86 3.82 6.56
CA VAL A 99 1.61 2.89 7.41
C VAL A 99 1.53 1.49 6.81
N TRP A 100 2.65 0.75 6.89
CA TRP A 100 2.76 -0.64 6.47
C TRP A 100 2.81 -1.59 7.66
N GLY A 101 2.04 -2.67 7.61
CA GLY A 101 1.96 -3.69 8.64
C GLY A 101 3.24 -4.50 8.82
N GLY A 102 4.20 -4.41 7.89
CA GLY A 102 5.54 -5.00 8.06
C GLY A 102 6.35 -4.38 9.20
N ASP A 103 6.06 -3.14 9.57
CA ASP A 103 6.72 -2.42 10.66
C ASP A 103 5.92 -2.45 11.97
N LEU A 104 4.73 -3.08 11.96
CA LEU A 104 3.83 -3.17 13.10
C LEU A 104 4.03 -4.46 13.91
N LYS A 105 3.45 -4.47 15.12
CA LYS A 105 3.39 -5.64 15.99
C LYS A 105 1.94 -5.95 16.38
N PRO A 106 1.45 -7.18 16.15
CA PRO A 106 2.08 -8.25 15.36
C PRO A 106 2.28 -7.85 13.89
N VAL A 107 3.28 -8.44 13.24
CA VAL A 107 3.62 -8.11 11.85
C VAL A 107 2.54 -8.60 10.88
N LYS A 108 2.21 -7.82 9.86
CA LYS A 108 1.33 -8.24 8.76
C LYS A 108 1.76 -7.52 7.47
N GLN A 109 2.71 -8.10 6.73
CA GLN A 109 3.29 -7.47 5.54
C GLN A 109 2.27 -7.26 4.40
N SER A 110 1.10 -7.91 4.44
CA SER A 110 0.01 -7.61 3.51
C SER A 110 -0.68 -6.28 3.77
N HIS A 111 -0.63 -5.74 5.00
CA HIS A 111 -1.50 -4.65 5.44
C HIS A 111 -0.92 -3.26 5.18
N PHE A 112 -1.77 -2.34 4.70
CA PHE A 112 -1.49 -0.93 4.49
C PHE A 112 -2.70 -0.12 4.97
N HIS A 113 -2.50 0.99 5.66
CA HIS A 113 -3.60 1.87 6.05
C HIS A 113 -3.20 3.35 6.05
N ILE A 114 -4.21 4.22 5.95
CA ILE A 114 -4.06 5.66 6.08
C ILE A 114 -3.83 6.04 7.54
N ASP A 115 -2.75 6.75 7.84
CA ASP A 115 -2.33 7.13 9.21
C ASP A 115 -2.41 8.65 9.47
N VAL A 116 -3.22 9.34 8.68
CA VAL A 116 -3.47 10.77 8.85
C VAL A 116 -4.94 11.03 9.09
N LYS A 117 -5.22 12.02 9.93
CA LYS A 117 -6.59 12.45 10.21
C LYS A 117 -7.23 13.06 8.95
N PRO A 118 -8.57 13.04 8.84
CA PRO A 118 -9.27 13.80 7.81
C PRO A 118 -8.84 15.27 7.78
N GLY A 119 -8.60 15.80 6.58
CA GLY A 119 -8.13 17.17 6.36
C GLY A 119 -6.64 17.42 6.64
N ASP A 120 -5.82 16.37 6.83
CA ASP A 120 -4.36 16.53 6.88
C ASP A 120 -3.83 16.98 5.50
N PRO A 121 -3.09 18.10 5.41
CA PRO A 121 -2.65 18.64 4.12
C PRO A 121 -1.64 17.73 3.39
N ARG A 122 -1.04 16.73 4.06
CA ARG A 122 -0.23 15.70 3.40
C ARG A 122 -1.08 14.82 2.47
N MET A 123 -2.31 14.51 2.86
CA MET A 123 -3.25 13.74 2.04
C MET A 123 -3.55 14.47 0.73
N ASP A 124 -3.91 15.75 0.81
CA ASP A 124 -4.26 16.56 -0.37
C ASP A 124 -3.09 16.66 -1.34
N ARG A 125 -1.88 16.93 -0.81
CA ARG A 125 -0.65 17.00 -1.62
C ARG A 125 -0.35 15.67 -2.29
N LEU A 126 -0.42 14.56 -1.57
CA LEU A 126 -0.15 13.24 -2.11
C LEU A 126 -1.16 12.89 -3.21
N THR A 127 -2.44 13.11 -2.95
CA THR A 127 -3.51 12.85 -3.91
C THR A 127 -3.36 13.69 -5.17
N ALA A 128 -3.04 14.99 -5.04
CA ALA A 128 -2.77 15.85 -6.19
C ALA A 128 -1.61 15.34 -7.05
N ARG A 129 -0.52 14.87 -6.42
CA ARG A 129 0.61 14.25 -7.14
C ARG A 129 0.20 12.97 -7.86
N ILE A 130 -0.52 12.07 -7.18
CA ILE A 130 -1.00 10.81 -7.78
C ILE A 130 -1.91 11.10 -8.98
N ARG A 131 -2.79 12.09 -8.88
CA ARG A 131 -3.65 12.49 -10.01
C ARG A 131 -2.83 13.08 -11.17
N GLY A 132 -1.80 13.89 -10.87
CA GLY A 132 -0.86 14.39 -11.88
C GLY A 132 -0.12 13.27 -12.60
N TRP A 133 0.42 12.31 -11.85
CA TRP A 133 1.05 11.09 -12.34
C TRP A 133 0.15 10.27 -13.26
N ASN A 134 -1.09 10.02 -12.85
CA ASN A 134 -2.05 9.29 -13.67
C ASN A 134 -2.44 10.04 -14.96
N GLY A 135 -2.31 11.37 -14.98
CA GLY A 135 -2.57 12.20 -16.15
C GLY A 135 -1.39 12.33 -17.12
N THR A 136 -0.18 11.93 -16.72
CA THR A 136 1.04 12.06 -17.52
C THR A 136 1.55 10.68 -17.97
N PRO A 137 1.58 10.39 -19.28
CA PRO A 137 2.15 9.13 -19.77
C PRO A 137 3.61 8.96 -19.32
N GLY A 138 3.94 7.82 -18.71
CA GLY A 138 5.30 7.54 -18.26
C GLY A 138 5.64 7.97 -16.83
N GLU A 139 4.71 8.60 -16.10
CA GLU A 139 4.96 9.10 -14.74
C GLU A 139 4.00 8.49 -13.73
N GLY A 140 3.93 7.17 -13.63
CA GLY A 140 2.97 6.49 -12.75
C GLY A 140 3.36 5.07 -12.37
N ALA A 141 2.43 4.37 -11.74
CA ALA A 141 2.66 2.97 -11.36
C ALA A 141 3.02 2.13 -12.60
N GLY A 142 4.02 1.25 -12.46
CA GLY A 142 4.54 0.41 -13.56
C GLY A 142 5.56 1.08 -14.47
N THR A 143 5.89 2.36 -14.25
CA THR A 143 6.98 3.07 -14.96
C THR A 143 8.15 3.41 -14.03
N ILE A 144 8.01 3.09 -12.75
CA ILE A 144 8.96 3.46 -11.70
C ILE A 144 9.91 2.28 -11.43
N ASP A 145 11.21 2.55 -11.50
CA ASP A 145 12.25 1.62 -11.05
C ASP A 145 12.67 1.93 -9.62
N ALA A 146 12.14 1.18 -8.65
CA ALA A 146 12.48 1.30 -7.23
C ALA A 146 13.97 1.02 -6.92
N PHE A 147 14.69 0.34 -7.81
CA PHE A 147 16.12 0.01 -7.65
C PHE A 147 17.04 1.12 -8.14
N ALA A 148 16.50 2.10 -8.88
CA ALA A 148 17.28 3.23 -9.38
C ALA A 148 18.02 3.95 -8.22
N PRO A 149 19.31 4.32 -8.37
CA PRO A 149 20.10 4.86 -7.27
C PRO A 149 19.49 6.09 -6.59
N ALA A 150 18.80 6.94 -7.35
CA ALA A 150 18.12 8.12 -6.80
C ALA A 150 16.94 7.73 -5.89
N ARG A 151 16.18 6.69 -6.26
CA ARG A 151 15.06 6.16 -5.47
C ARG A 151 15.55 5.53 -4.18
N ARG A 152 16.57 4.66 -4.27
CA ARG A 152 17.25 4.04 -3.12
C ARG A 152 17.77 5.08 -2.12
N ARG A 153 18.42 6.14 -2.60
CA ARG A 153 18.89 7.26 -1.74
C ARG A 153 17.73 8.03 -1.09
N ARG A 154 16.61 8.16 -1.77
CA ARG A 154 15.43 8.85 -1.23
C ARG A 154 14.78 8.01 -0.13
N ALA A 155 14.58 6.72 -0.37
CA ALA A 155 14.02 5.76 0.58
C ALA A 155 14.84 5.68 1.88
N ALA A 156 16.17 5.68 1.78
CA ALA A 156 17.07 5.68 2.93
C ALA A 156 16.96 6.92 3.84
N ARG A 157 16.23 7.97 3.45
CA ARG A 157 15.97 9.15 4.32
C ARG A 157 14.73 8.99 5.21
N PHE A 158 13.92 7.97 4.95
CA PHE A 158 12.66 7.69 5.66
C PHE A 158 12.72 6.39 6.48
N GLN A 159 13.88 5.72 6.50
CA GLN A 159 14.23 4.61 7.38
C GLN A 159 15.11 5.11 8.53
#